data_AF-M0CIT6-F1
#
_entry.id   AF-M0CIT6-F1
#
_cell.length_a   1.000
_cell.length_b   1.000
_cell.length_c   1.000
_cell.angle_alpha   90.00
_cell.angle_beta   90.00
_cell.angle_gamma   90.00
#
_symmetry.space_group_name_H-M   'P 1'
#
loop_
_entity.id
_entity.type
_entity.pdbx_description
1 polymer ?
#
loop_
_entity_poly.entity_id
_entity_poly.type
_entity_poly.pdbx_seq_one_letter_code
_entity_poly.pdbx_strand_id
1 'polypeptide(L)'
;DTPTATPPNGSPTPTATPADGNTVDYSELPPASQAAFDDALDGRISFVPDSPYVEGTHTAEAANPFGDPDFVRKDGRLYRIETAMDGQLYASYSIYADRLDSAGNVSATAYGDLSSEVRDEVRWAVENGSHDVPMGKWHSLPTELGNASHVRYDGETYEMSYAVGDYWAVTMTVEPVESSG
;
A
#
# COMPACT_ATOMS: atom_id res chain seq x y z
N ASP A 1 13.41 -1.29 16.08
CA ASP A 1 13.68 -0.83 14.71
C ASP A 1 13.01 -1.76 13.71
N THR A 2 11.80 -1.41 13.28
CA THR A 2 11.18 -2.10 12.14
C THR A 2 11.91 -1.61 10.89
N PRO A 3 12.44 -2.49 10.02
CA PRO A 3 13.05 -2.06 8.78
C PRO A 3 12.00 -1.30 7.96
N THR A 4 12.19 0.00 7.73
CA THR A 4 11.42 0.74 6.74
C THR A 4 11.85 0.21 5.39
N ALA A 5 10.93 -0.41 4.64
CA ALA A 5 11.21 -0.80 3.26
C ALA A 5 11.68 0.43 2.48
N THR A 6 12.69 0.31 1.64
CA THR A 6 13.04 1.35 0.66
C THR A 6 12.07 1.22 -0.51
N PRO A 7 11.60 2.31 -1.12
CA PRO A 7 10.79 2.22 -2.34
C PRO A 7 11.54 1.38 -3.39
N PRO A 8 10.83 0.50 -4.13
CA PRO A 8 11.46 -0.27 -5.19
C PRO A 8 12.07 0.72 -6.20
N ASN A 9 13.38 0.57 -6.45
CA ASN A 9 14.10 1.46 -7.34
C ASN A 9 13.66 1.16 -8.79
N GLY A 10 12.76 1.97 -9.34
CA GLY A 10 12.27 1.77 -10.69
C GLY A 10 11.13 2.71 -11.05
N SER A 11 11.46 3.98 -11.28
CA SER A 11 10.70 4.75 -12.27
C SER A 11 11.16 4.23 -13.63
N PRO A 12 10.31 3.63 -14.47
CA PRO A 12 10.67 3.46 -15.87
C PRO A 12 11.01 4.85 -16.41
N THR A 13 12.22 5.02 -16.93
CA THR A 13 12.53 6.23 -17.70
C THR A 13 11.86 6.03 -19.04
N PRO A 14 10.89 6.87 -19.44
CA PRO A 14 10.15 6.67 -20.69
C PRO A 14 11.13 6.62 -21.87
N THR A 15 10.94 5.64 -22.75
CA THR A 15 11.87 5.44 -23.88
C THR A 15 11.49 6.37 -25.04
N ALA A 16 12.53 6.84 -25.72
CA ALA A 16 12.50 7.88 -26.74
C ALA A 16 11.46 7.68 -27.85
N THR A 17 10.63 8.71 -28.03
CA THR A 17 9.72 8.98 -29.17
C THR A 17 8.34 8.30 -29.09
N PRO A 18 7.24 9.06 -29.24
CA PRO A 18 5.90 8.51 -29.34
C PRO A 18 5.75 7.54 -30.53
N ALA A 19 5.19 6.36 -30.27
CA ALA A 19 4.82 5.34 -31.24
C ALA A 19 3.50 4.66 -30.82
N ASP A 20 2.82 3.99 -31.74
CA ASP A 20 1.53 3.33 -31.43
C ASP A 20 1.65 2.24 -30.36
N GLY A 21 2.85 1.66 -30.17
CA GLY A 21 3.10 0.63 -29.16
C GLY A 21 3.35 1.15 -27.74
N ASN A 22 3.58 2.46 -27.56
CA ASN A 22 3.79 3.09 -26.24
C ASN A 22 2.86 4.30 -26.01
N THR A 23 1.81 4.43 -26.82
CA THR A 23 0.80 5.50 -26.73
C THR A 23 -0.58 4.88 -26.60
N VAL A 24 -1.36 5.32 -25.62
CA VAL A 24 -2.78 4.96 -25.48
C VAL A 24 -3.66 6.17 -25.76
N ASP A 25 -4.78 5.98 -26.44
CA ASP A 25 -5.74 7.06 -26.66
C ASP A 25 -6.56 7.29 -25.37
N TYR A 26 -6.72 8.55 -24.96
CA TYR A 26 -7.41 8.93 -23.72
C TYR A 26 -8.82 8.32 -23.61
N SER A 27 -9.54 8.21 -24.73
CA SER A 27 -10.88 7.62 -24.78
C SER A 27 -10.91 6.11 -24.50
N GLU A 28 -9.78 5.43 -24.61
CA GLU A 28 -9.65 4.00 -24.31
C GLU A 28 -9.35 3.74 -22.84
N LEU A 29 -8.98 4.78 -22.08
CA LEU A 29 -8.78 4.68 -20.64
C LEU A 29 -10.12 4.45 -19.91
N PRO A 30 -10.15 3.61 -18.86
CA PRO A 30 -11.31 3.52 -17.97
C PRO A 30 -11.65 4.88 -17.34
N PRO A 31 -12.93 5.15 -16.97
CA PRO A 31 -13.34 6.44 -16.41
C PRO A 31 -12.54 6.89 -15.18
N ALA A 32 -12.14 5.98 -14.30
CA ALA A 32 -11.31 6.29 -13.14
C ALA A 32 -9.90 6.75 -13.54
N SER A 33 -9.29 6.09 -14.54
CA SER A 33 -7.99 6.46 -15.08
C SER A 33 -8.06 7.77 -15.87
N GLN A 34 -9.17 8.04 -16.58
CA GLN A 34 -9.42 9.33 -17.20
C GLN A 34 -9.42 10.47 -16.19
N ALA A 35 -10.16 10.32 -15.08
CA ALA A 35 -10.17 11.30 -14.00
C ALA A 35 -8.78 11.49 -13.37
N ALA A 36 -8.03 10.40 -13.15
CA ALA A 36 -6.66 10.47 -12.66
C ALA A 36 -5.72 11.21 -13.62
N PHE A 37 -5.83 10.93 -14.92
CA PHE A 37 -5.06 11.64 -15.94
C PHE A 37 -5.39 13.14 -15.94
N ASP A 38 -6.66 13.49 -15.82
CA ASP A 38 -7.11 14.88 -15.80
C ASP A 38 -6.61 15.64 -14.58
N ASP A 39 -6.70 15.05 -13.38
CA ASP A 39 -6.14 15.64 -12.17
C ASP A 39 -4.60 15.76 -12.26
N ALA A 40 -3.95 14.82 -12.94
CA ALA A 40 -2.49 14.82 -13.12
C ALA A 40 -1.98 15.92 -14.07
N LEU A 41 -2.86 16.54 -14.88
CA LEU A 41 -2.53 17.72 -15.67
C LEU A 41 -2.30 18.96 -14.79
N ASP A 42 -2.91 19.00 -13.61
CA ASP A 42 -2.78 20.11 -12.65
C ASP A 42 -1.61 19.90 -11.66
N GLY A 43 -1.02 18.70 -11.62
CA GLY A 43 0.15 18.41 -10.81
C GLY A 43 0.34 16.92 -10.53
N ARG A 44 1.34 16.60 -9.71
CA ARG A 44 1.61 15.22 -9.31
C ARG A 44 0.46 14.67 -8.47
N ILE A 45 -0.07 13.51 -8.86
CA ILE A 45 -1.09 12.77 -8.09
C ILE A 45 -0.52 11.50 -7.48
N SER A 46 -1.30 10.86 -6.61
CA SER A 46 -0.98 9.56 -6.01
C SER A 46 -2.16 8.60 -6.14
N PHE A 47 -1.84 7.33 -6.41
CA PHE A 47 -2.76 6.21 -6.39
C PHE A 47 -2.55 5.44 -5.09
N VAL A 48 -3.59 5.38 -4.25
CA VAL A 48 -3.51 4.83 -2.90
C VAL A 48 -4.26 3.50 -2.78
N PRO A 49 -3.96 2.65 -1.78
CA PRO A 49 -4.75 1.45 -1.51
C PRO A 49 -6.22 1.77 -1.30
N ASP A 50 -7.09 0.87 -1.76
CA ASP A 50 -8.52 0.91 -1.41
C ASP A 50 -8.69 0.46 0.05
N SER A 51 -8.73 1.43 0.96
CA SER A 51 -8.84 1.19 2.40
C SER A 51 -9.57 2.35 3.07
N PRO A 52 -10.48 2.08 4.03
CA PRO A 52 -11.17 3.14 4.76
C PRO A 52 -10.24 3.95 5.69
N TYR A 53 -8.99 3.50 5.87
CA TYR A 53 -7.98 4.19 6.67
C TYR A 53 -6.99 5.00 5.82
N VAL A 54 -7.17 5.01 4.50
CA VAL A 54 -6.31 5.75 3.59
C VAL A 54 -7.13 6.80 2.86
N GLU A 55 -6.73 8.05 3.00
CA GLU A 55 -7.32 9.15 2.25
C GLU A 55 -6.68 9.23 0.86
N GLY A 56 -7.51 9.36 -0.18
CA GLY A 56 -7.07 9.60 -1.54
C GLY A 56 -8.23 9.62 -2.53
N THR A 57 -8.03 10.28 -3.67
CA THR A 57 -9.03 10.41 -4.73
C THR A 57 -8.95 9.31 -5.78
N HIS A 58 -7.77 8.70 -5.93
CA HIS A 58 -7.50 7.69 -6.95
C HIS A 58 -6.99 6.40 -6.31
N THR A 59 -7.61 5.27 -6.66
CA THR A 59 -7.21 3.95 -6.17
C THR A 59 -6.04 3.40 -6.97
N ALA A 60 -5.30 2.46 -6.38
CA ALA A 60 -4.22 1.71 -7.04
C ALA A 60 -4.63 1.12 -8.40
N GLU A 61 -5.88 0.67 -8.56
CA GLU A 61 -6.38 0.08 -9.79
C GLU A 61 -6.44 1.08 -10.95
N ALA A 62 -6.72 2.37 -10.66
CA ALA A 62 -6.76 3.42 -11.66
C ALA A 62 -5.38 3.70 -12.30
N ALA A 63 -4.29 3.28 -11.64
CA ALA A 63 -2.92 3.38 -12.15
C ALA A 63 -2.60 2.35 -13.24
N ASN A 64 -3.30 1.21 -13.26
CA ASN A 64 -2.94 0.05 -14.09
C ASN A 64 -2.76 0.38 -15.58
N PRO A 65 -3.63 1.19 -16.23
CA PRO A 65 -3.47 1.54 -17.63
C PRO A 65 -2.22 2.37 -17.95
N PHE A 66 -1.54 2.93 -16.95
CA PHE A 66 -0.34 3.76 -17.09
C PHE A 66 0.96 3.00 -16.79
N GLY A 67 0.89 1.70 -16.52
CA GLY A 67 2.07 0.88 -16.23
C GLY A 67 2.91 0.54 -17.46
N ASP A 68 2.29 0.46 -18.63
CA ASP A 68 2.93 0.08 -19.90
C ASP A 68 3.14 1.25 -20.88
N PRO A 69 2.15 2.15 -21.13
CA PRO A 69 2.33 3.22 -22.09
C PRO A 69 3.12 4.41 -21.51
N ASP A 70 4.03 4.97 -22.30
CA ASP A 70 4.79 6.18 -21.98
C ASP A 70 3.99 7.47 -22.28
N PHE A 71 2.95 7.36 -23.12
CA PHE A 71 2.19 8.51 -23.64
C PHE A 71 0.68 8.29 -23.63
N VAL A 72 -0.07 9.37 -23.40
CA VAL A 72 -1.51 9.45 -23.67
C VAL A 72 -1.77 10.46 -24.76
N ARG A 73 -2.63 10.10 -25.72
CA ARG A 73 -3.14 11.03 -26.73
C ARG A 73 -4.52 11.54 -26.32
N LYS A 74 -4.65 12.85 -26.12
CA LYS A 74 -5.92 13.54 -25.80
C LYS A 74 -6.11 14.74 -26.71
N ASP A 75 -7.25 14.80 -27.39
CA ASP A 75 -7.63 15.90 -28.30
C ASP A 75 -6.56 16.23 -29.36
N GLY A 76 -5.91 15.19 -29.90
CA GLY A 76 -4.85 15.32 -30.91
C GLY A 76 -3.51 15.82 -30.36
N ARG A 77 -3.38 15.99 -29.04
CA ARG A 77 -2.12 16.32 -28.35
C ARG A 77 -1.57 15.08 -27.66
N LEU A 78 -0.25 14.99 -27.60
CA LEU A 78 0.47 13.94 -26.88
C LEU A 78 0.91 14.47 -25.52
N TYR A 79 0.72 13.65 -24.50
CA TYR A 79 1.17 13.90 -23.15
C TYR A 79 2.05 12.74 -22.73
N ARG A 80 3.19 13.06 -22.14
CA ARG A 80 4.07 12.09 -21.51
C ARG A 80 3.54 11.80 -20.12
N ILE A 81 3.53 10.52 -19.76
CA ILE A 81 3.20 10.06 -18.42
C ILE A 81 4.49 9.57 -17.77
N GLU A 82 4.70 9.94 -16.53
CA GLU A 82 5.73 9.34 -15.70
C GLU A 82 5.06 8.78 -14.45
N THR A 83 5.25 7.49 -14.19
CA THR A 83 4.80 6.82 -12.98
C THR A 83 5.99 6.37 -12.13
N ALA A 84 5.86 6.46 -10.82
CA ALA A 84 6.90 6.03 -9.88
C ALA A 84 6.31 5.46 -8.60
N MET A 85 6.90 4.36 -8.09
CA MET A 85 6.54 3.75 -6.80
C MET A 85 7.27 4.43 -5.63
N ASP A 86 7.12 5.74 -5.53
CA ASP A 86 7.83 6.60 -4.57
C ASP A 86 6.89 7.50 -3.76
N GLY A 87 5.59 7.19 -3.78
CA GLY A 87 4.57 7.88 -3.00
C GLY A 87 4.62 7.51 -1.52
N GLN A 88 3.52 7.73 -0.80
CA GLN A 88 3.43 7.33 0.60
C GLN A 88 3.49 5.81 0.75
N LEU A 89 4.27 5.33 1.71
CA LEU A 89 4.28 3.93 2.13
C LEU A 89 3.07 3.65 3.04
N TYR A 90 2.29 2.65 2.68
CA TYR A 90 1.21 2.09 3.48
C TYR A 90 1.57 0.67 3.88
N ALA A 91 1.16 0.28 5.08
CA ALA A 91 1.40 -1.06 5.57
C ALA A 91 0.11 -1.73 6.04
N SER A 92 0.06 -3.03 5.80
CA SER A 92 -0.95 -3.98 6.25
C SER A 92 -0.27 -5.06 7.09
N TYR A 93 -1.05 -5.71 7.94
CA TYR A 93 -0.53 -6.73 8.86
C TYR A 93 -1.49 -7.89 8.95
N SER A 94 -0.96 -9.10 9.02
CA SER A 94 -1.72 -10.25 9.54
C SER A 94 -1.13 -10.61 10.89
N ILE A 95 -1.97 -10.68 11.91
CA ILE A 95 -1.59 -11.12 13.26
C ILE A 95 -2.02 -12.57 13.40
N TYR A 96 -1.11 -13.43 13.84
CA TYR A 96 -1.38 -14.84 14.12
C TYR A 96 -1.18 -15.11 15.61
N ALA A 97 -2.03 -16.00 16.14
CA ALA A 97 -1.96 -16.41 17.53
C ALA A 97 -2.02 -17.93 17.63
N ASP A 98 -0.88 -18.55 17.91
CA ASP A 98 -0.75 -19.99 18.07
C ASP A 98 -0.70 -20.35 19.55
N ARG A 99 -1.61 -21.22 19.99
CA ARG A 99 -1.63 -21.66 21.40
C ARG A 99 -0.42 -22.53 21.68
N LEU A 100 0.31 -22.23 22.76
CA LEU A 100 1.39 -23.07 23.24
C LEU A 100 0.85 -24.14 24.21
N ASP A 101 0.99 -25.41 23.82
CA ASP A 101 0.55 -26.57 24.63
C ASP A 101 1.33 -26.73 25.96
N SER A 102 2.52 -26.14 26.06
CA SER A 102 3.32 -26.14 27.28
C SER A 102 4.03 -24.81 27.47
N ALA A 103 3.50 -23.97 28.37
CA ALA A 103 3.99 -22.64 28.72
C ALA A 103 5.27 -22.67 29.60
N GLY A 104 6.26 -23.50 29.26
CA GLY A 104 7.48 -23.63 30.06
C GLY A 104 8.22 -22.29 30.19
N ASN A 105 8.19 -21.64 31.35
CA ASN A 105 8.90 -20.39 31.70
C ASN A 105 9.07 -19.36 30.56
N VAL A 106 8.09 -19.22 29.68
CA VAL A 106 8.15 -18.23 28.60
C VAL A 106 7.67 -16.88 29.16
N SER A 107 8.49 -15.86 28.98
CA SER A 107 8.09 -14.48 29.29
C SER A 107 6.94 -14.09 28.37
N ALA A 108 5.78 -13.79 28.95
CA ALA A 108 4.58 -13.43 28.21
C ALA A 108 4.00 -12.13 28.75
N THR A 109 3.61 -11.24 27.84
CA THR A 109 2.92 -9.99 28.15
C THR A 109 1.49 -10.31 28.56
N ALA A 110 1.00 -9.73 29.65
CA ALA A 110 -0.41 -9.89 29.99
C ALA A 110 -1.28 -9.14 28.98
N TYR A 111 -2.36 -9.76 28.49
CA TYR A 111 -3.30 -9.09 27.58
C TYR A 111 -3.82 -7.75 28.13
N GLY A 112 -4.00 -7.67 29.45
CA GLY A 112 -4.42 -6.45 30.15
C GLY A 112 -3.39 -5.31 30.17
N ASP A 113 -2.15 -5.54 29.72
CA ASP A 113 -1.10 -4.53 29.63
C ASP A 113 -0.98 -3.93 28.21
N LEU A 114 -1.61 -4.56 27.21
CA LEU A 114 -1.66 -4.03 25.83
C LEU A 114 -2.55 -2.77 25.77
N SER A 115 -2.40 -1.92 24.75
CA SER A 115 -3.33 -0.80 24.51
C SER A 115 -4.72 -1.33 24.09
N SER A 116 -5.79 -0.54 24.29
CA SER A 116 -7.16 -1.00 23.96
C SER A 116 -7.31 -1.39 22.49
N GLU A 117 -6.66 -0.65 21.60
CA GLU A 117 -6.67 -0.91 20.17
C GLU A 117 -5.95 -2.23 19.83
N VAL A 118 -4.76 -2.48 20.38
CA VAL A 118 -4.04 -3.75 20.15
C VAL A 118 -4.77 -4.94 20.78
N ARG A 119 -5.43 -4.74 21.93
CA ARG A 119 -6.22 -5.78 22.60
C ARG A 119 -7.32 -6.35 21.73
N ASP A 120 -8.08 -5.50 21.03
CA ASP A 120 -9.20 -5.99 20.24
C ASP A 120 -8.72 -6.87 19.06
N GLU A 121 -7.60 -6.50 18.44
CA GLU A 121 -7.00 -7.22 17.31
C GLU A 121 -6.34 -8.53 17.76
N VAL A 122 -5.62 -8.51 18.90
CA VAL A 122 -5.04 -9.72 19.50
C VAL A 122 -6.13 -10.70 19.93
N ARG A 123 -7.22 -10.21 20.53
CA ARG A 123 -8.37 -11.06 20.87
C ARG A 123 -8.94 -11.72 19.61
N TRP A 124 -9.13 -10.95 18.55
CA TRP A 124 -9.61 -11.47 17.28
C TRP A 124 -8.71 -12.57 16.71
N ALA A 125 -7.39 -12.35 16.75
CA ALA A 125 -6.42 -13.35 16.31
C ALA A 125 -6.45 -14.62 17.18
N VAL A 126 -6.55 -14.47 18.51
CA VAL A 126 -6.67 -15.60 19.44
C VAL A 126 -7.95 -16.42 19.20
N GLU A 127 -9.07 -15.75 18.95
CA GLU A 127 -10.38 -16.40 18.79
C GLU A 127 -10.54 -17.06 17.41
N ASN A 128 -9.94 -16.49 16.36
CA ASN A 128 -10.11 -16.93 14.97
C ASN A 128 -8.85 -17.56 14.35
N GLY A 129 -7.75 -17.63 15.09
CA GLY A 129 -6.42 -18.07 14.64
C GLY A 129 -5.60 -17.00 13.93
N SER A 130 -6.24 -16.01 13.32
CA SER A 130 -5.57 -14.86 12.71
C SER A 130 -6.47 -13.64 12.63
N HIS A 131 -5.87 -12.47 12.43
CA HIS A 131 -6.57 -11.22 12.19
C HIS A 131 -5.83 -10.36 11.18
N ASP A 132 -6.52 -9.99 10.09
CA ASP A 132 -5.98 -9.16 9.03
C ASP A 132 -6.30 -7.68 9.26
N VAL A 133 -5.26 -6.86 9.17
CA VAL A 133 -5.29 -5.42 9.36
C VAL A 133 -5.03 -4.75 8.00
N PRO A 134 -6.02 -4.01 7.46
CA PRO A 134 -5.90 -3.40 6.15
C PRO A 134 -4.86 -2.29 6.12
N MET A 135 -4.43 -1.95 4.90
CA MET A 135 -3.47 -0.89 4.62
C MET A 135 -3.88 0.43 5.29
N GLY A 136 -2.93 1.11 5.92
CA GLY A 136 -3.11 2.48 6.44
C GLY A 136 -3.72 2.59 7.83
N LYS A 137 -4.25 1.52 8.43
CA LYS A 137 -4.81 1.58 9.80
C LYS A 137 -3.77 2.04 10.84
N TRP A 138 -2.52 1.62 10.69
CA TRP A 138 -1.45 1.98 11.64
C TRP A 138 -0.25 2.68 11.03
N HIS A 139 -0.16 2.77 9.69
CA HIS A 139 1.03 3.19 8.93
C HIS A 139 2.36 2.47 9.28
N SER A 140 2.40 1.68 10.36
CA SER A 140 3.53 0.94 10.93
C SER A 140 3.02 -0.12 11.91
N LEU A 141 3.80 -1.17 12.21
CA LEU A 141 3.38 -2.20 13.15
C LEU A 141 3.34 -1.58 14.57
N PRO A 142 2.25 -1.75 15.34
CA PRO A 142 2.22 -1.34 16.74
C PRO A 142 3.42 -1.89 17.50
N THR A 143 4.11 -1.02 18.23
CA THR A 143 5.37 -1.36 18.89
C THR A 143 5.17 -2.48 19.92
N GLU A 144 4.01 -2.52 20.56
CA GLU A 144 3.61 -3.57 21.49
C GLU A 144 3.55 -4.95 20.84
N LEU A 145 3.04 -5.05 19.60
CA LEU A 145 3.03 -6.30 18.82
C LEU A 145 4.43 -6.68 18.33
N GLY A 146 5.23 -5.69 17.92
CA GLY A 146 6.63 -5.93 17.54
C GLY A 146 7.49 -6.44 18.70
N ASN A 147 7.13 -6.11 19.94
CA ASN A 147 7.88 -6.51 21.14
C ASN A 147 7.31 -7.74 21.87
N ALA A 148 6.03 -8.04 21.70
CA ALA A 148 5.36 -9.13 22.41
C ALA A 148 5.34 -10.41 21.57
N SER A 149 6.37 -11.25 21.72
CA SER A 149 6.38 -12.59 21.09
C SER A 149 5.37 -13.56 21.72
N HIS A 150 4.92 -13.28 22.95
CA HIS A 150 3.95 -14.12 23.65
C HIS A 150 2.95 -13.26 24.42
N VAL A 151 1.66 -13.60 24.32
CA VAL A 151 0.58 -12.95 25.07
C VAL A 151 -0.14 -13.97 25.93
N ARG A 152 -0.41 -13.59 27.19
CA ARG A 152 -1.26 -14.36 28.10
C ARG A 152 -2.70 -13.86 28.01
N TYR A 153 -3.59 -14.71 27.52
CA TYR A 153 -5.02 -14.45 27.34
C TYR A 153 -5.83 -15.60 27.95
N ASP A 154 -6.77 -15.26 28.84
CA ASP A 154 -7.64 -16.23 29.54
C ASP A 154 -6.90 -17.43 30.19
N GLY A 155 -5.74 -17.18 30.79
CA GLY A 155 -4.91 -18.20 31.44
C GLY A 155 -4.02 -19.04 30.50
N GLU A 156 -4.25 -18.95 29.19
CA GLU A 156 -3.46 -19.61 28.15
C GLU A 156 -2.34 -18.69 27.65
N THR A 157 -1.29 -19.28 27.09
CA THR A 157 -0.18 -18.53 26.48
C THR A 157 -0.20 -18.76 24.99
N TYR A 158 -0.23 -17.67 24.23
CA TYR A 158 -0.20 -17.67 22.77
C TYR A 158 1.13 -17.12 22.30
N GLU A 159 1.75 -17.82 21.36
CA GLU A 159 2.83 -17.28 20.54
C GLU A 159 2.20 -16.34 19.52
N MET A 160 2.67 -15.09 19.51
CA MET A 160 2.21 -14.08 18.58
C MET A 160 3.22 -13.97 17.46
N SER A 161 2.75 -14.08 16.23
CA SER A 161 3.56 -13.78 15.05
C SER A 161 2.79 -12.84 14.12
N TYR A 162 3.50 -12.19 13.22
CA TYR A 162 2.90 -11.28 12.27
C TYR A 162 3.56 -11.36 10.90
N ALA A 163 2.77 -11.14 9.86
CA ALA A 163 3.25 -10.88 8.51
C ALA A 163 2.98 -9.42 8.16
N VAL A 164 3.97 -8.75 7.57
CA VAL A 164 3.85 -7.36 7.12
C VAL A 164 3.71 -7.34 5.61
N GLY A 165 2.71 -6.61 5.10
CA GLY A 165 2.58 -6.28 3.69
C GLY A 165 2.77 -4.79 3.49
N ASP A 166 3.84 -4.40 2.79
CA ASP A 166 4.16 -3.01 2.47
C ASP A 166 3.68 -2.65 1.05
N TYR A 167 3.11 -1.45 0.90
CA TYR A 167 2.65 -0.90 -0.37
C TYR A 167 3.11 0.54 -0.54
N TRP A 168 4.02 0.77 -1.49
CA TRP A 168 4.39 2.10 -1.94
C TRP A 168 3.32 2.61 -2.91
N ALA A 169 2.66 3.72 -2.57
CA ALA A 169 1.74 4.37 -3.49
C ALA A 169 2.45 4.76 -4.77
N VAL A 170 1.78 4.51 -5.90
CA VAL A 170 2.25 4.96 -7.20
C VAL A 170 1.93 6.44 -7.32
N THR A 171 2.89 7.25 -7.74
CA THR A 171 2.65 8.63 -8.13
C THR A 171 2.70 8.78 -9.63
N MET A 172 2.01 9.80 -10.14
CA MET A 172 1.98 10.09 -11.57
C MET A 172 2.09 11.58 -11.83
N THR A 173 2.86 11.92 -12.85
CA THR A 173 2.89 13.25 -13.47
C THR A 173 2.53 13.13 -14.95
N VAL A 174 1.89 14.18 -15.46
CA VAL A 174 1.53 14.29 -16.88
C VAL A 174 2.08 15.60 -17.42
N GLU A 175 2.83 15.53 -18.52
CA GLU A 175 3.42 16.70 -19.15
C GLU A 175 3.09 16.74 -20.65
N PRO A 176 2.73 17.90 -21.22
CA PRO A 176 2.53 18.00 -22.66
C PRO A 176 3.85 17.77 -23.40
N VAL A 177 3.83 16.98 -24.47
CA VAL A 177 4.98 16.82 -25.36
C VAL A 177 4.97 18.01 -26.33
N GLU A 178 5.93 18.93 -26.18
CA GLU A 178 6.10 19.98 -27.19
C GLU A 178 6.45 19.34 -28.53
N SER A 179 5.65 19.62 -29.55
CA SER A 179 6.03 19.30 -30.92
C SER A 179 7.20 20.22 -31.26
N SER A 180 8.40 19.66 -31.44
CA SER A 180 9.50 20.38 -32.08
C SER A 180 9.05 20.81 -33.46
N GLY A 181 8.63 22.08 -33.56
CA GLY A 181 8.35 22.76 -34.82
C GLY A 181 9.62 23.12 -35.57
#